data_AF-A0A3D3V8B9-F1
#
_entry.id   AF-A0A3D3V8B9-F1
#
_cell.length_a   1.000
_cell.length_b   1.000
_cell.length_c   1.000
_cell.angle_alpha   90.00
_cell.angle_beta   90.00
_cell.angle_gamma   90.00
#
_symmetry.space_group_name_H-M   'P 1'
#
loop_
_entity.id
_entity.type
_entity.pdbx_description
1 polymer ?
#
loop_
_entity_poly.entity_id
_entity_poly.type
_entity_poly.pdbx_seq_one_letter_code
_entity_poly.pdbx_strand_id
1 'polypeptide(L)'
;MLYEIILIYFATGALAGFVSGMFGVGGAFTMAPILIIGLPLQGVPENHVMHLSVGTSLAVMFTTSAYVAILRYRIGDLQLPLICRFVPYIVIGALAGSLFGDFLPGDVLKAIFIGFLI
;
A
#
# COMPACT_ATOMS: atom_id res chain seq x y z
N MET A 1 20.05 -14.49 -12.21
CA MET A 1 19.83 -13.03 -12.16
C MET A 1 18.37 -12.65 -12.44
N LEU A 2 17.92 -12.40 -13.68
CA LEU A 2 16.54 -11.89 -13.92
C LEU A 2 15.43 -12.88 -13.49
N TYR A 3 15.61 -14.17 -13.77
CA TYR A 3 14.64 -15.22 -13.42
C TYR A 3 14.47 -15.38 -11.89
N GLU A 4 15.56 -15.30 -11.13
CA GLU A 4 15.53 -15.38 -9.66
C GLU A 4 14.80 -14.18 -9.04
N ILE A 5 15.01 -12.98 -9.59
CA ILE A 5 14.34 -11.75 -9.13
C ILE A 5 12.83 -11.84 -9.37
N ILE A 6 12.41 -12.33 -10.54
CA ILE A 6 10.99 -12.53 -10.85
C ILE A 6 10.36 -13.53 -9.89
N LEU A 7 11.05 -14.64 -9.60
CA LEU A 7 10.54 -15.70 -8.71
C LEU A 7 10.42 -15.21 -7.26
N ILE A 8 11.37 -14.39 -6.80
CA ILE A 8 11.30 -13.70 -5.50
C ILE A 8 10.09 -12.78 -5.47
N TYR A 9 9.92 -11.86 -6.44
CA TYR A 9 8.76 -10.97 -6.45
C TYR A 9 7.43 -11.69 -6.55
N PHE A 10 7.37 -12.81 -7.27
CA PHE A 10 6.16 -13.62 -7.38
C PHE A 10 5.79 -14.30 -6.05
N ALA A 11 6.77 -14.95 -5.40
CA ALA A 11 6.57 -15.59 -4.10
C ALA A 11 6.22 -14.57 -3.02
N THR A 12 6.93 -13.44 -3.03
CA THR A 12 6.71 -12.34 -2.11
C THR A 12 5.36 -11.66 -2.33
N GLY A 13 4.94 -11.45 -3.58
CA GLY A 13 3.61 -10.94 -3.92
C GLY A 13 2.49 -11.89 -3.53
N ALA A 14 2.68 -13.20 -3.71
CA ALA A 14 1.73 -14.23 -3.29
C ALA A 14 1.56 -14.28 -1.76
N LEU A 15 2.67 -14.27 -1.00
CA LEU A 15 2.64 -14.20 0.46
C LEU A 15 2.00 -12.90 0.95
N ALA A 16 2.37 -11.77 0.35
CA ALA A 16 1.83 -10.47 0.71
C ALA A 16 0.31 -10.40 0.47
N GLY A 17 -0.15 -10.90 -0.68
CA GLY A 17 -1.56 -11.00 -1.02
C GLY A 17 -2.33 -11.95 -0.10
N PHE A 18 -1.75 -13.10 0.25
CA PHE A 18 -2.35 -14.06 1.16
C PHE A 18 -2.54 -13.47 2.57
N VAL A 19 -1.47 -12.90 3.15
CA VAL A 19 -1.52 -12.23 4.46
C VAL A 19 -2.53 -11.08 4.44
N SER A 20 -2.50 -10.25 3.39
CA SER A 20 -3.46 -9.15 3.26
C SER A 20 -4.91 -9.62 3.17
N GLY A 21 -5.16 -10.73 2.46
CA GLY A 21 -6.49 -11.35 2.36
C GLY A 21 -6.99 -11.90 3.70
N MET A 22 -6.09 -12.46 4.53
CA MET A 22 -6.45 -12.96 5.86
C MET A 22 -6.82 -11.84 6.84
N PHE A 23 -6.04 -10.75 6.87
CA PHE A 23 -6.25 -9.65 7.81
C PHE A 23 -7.23 -8.58 7.31
N GLY A 24 -7.53 -8.55 6.01
CA GLY A 24 -8.49 -7.61 5.42
C GLY A 24 -8.02 -6.15 5.38
N VAL A 25 -6.75 -5.86 5.68
CA VAL A 25 -6.20 -4.50 5.87
C VAL A 25 -5.82 -3.82 4.53
N GLY A 26 -5.89 -4.53 3.40
CA GLY A 26 -5.40 -4.04 2.11
C GLY A 26 -3.87 -4.19 2.01
N GLY A 27 -3.37 -4.60 0.85
CA GLY A 27 -2.02 -5.17 0.69
C GLY A 27 -0.85 -4.25 0.99
N ALA A 28 -1.08 -2.97 1.24
CA ALA A 28 -0.04 -1.98 1.45
C ALA A 28 0.81 -2.26 2.70
N PHE A 29 0.18 -2.70 3.79
CA PHE A 29 0.87 -3.04 5.04
C PHE A 29 1.93 -4.12 4.84
N THR A 30 1.63 -5.14 4.02
CA THR A 30 2.56 -6.23 3.75
C THR A 30 3.57 -5.85 2.67
N MET A 31 3.14 -5.14 1.62
CA MET A 31 4.00 -4.78 0.46
C MET A 31 5.07 -3.73 0.79
N ALA A 32 4.78 -2.77 1.68
CA ALA A 32 5.73 -1.71 2.04
C ALA A 32 7.06 -2.25 2.61
N PRO A 33 7.11 -3.09 3.66
CA PRO A 33 8.37 -3.61 4.20
C PRO A 33 9.15 -4.46 3.21
N ILE A 34 8.45 -5.21 2.35
CA ILE A 34 9.05 -5.97 1.25
C ILE A 34 9.83 -5.05 0.31
N LEU A 35 9.21 -3.93 -0.11
CA LEU A 35 9.82 -2.99 -1.04
C LEU A 35 10.97 -2.21 -0.40
N ILE A 36 10.85 -1.86 0.89
CA ILE A 36 11.91 -1.19 1.66
C ILE A 36 13.19 -2.05 1.69
N ILE A 37 13.05 -3.37 1.77
CA ILE A 37 14.19 -4.31 1.76
C ILE A 37 14.64 -4.61 0.32
N GLY A 38 13.70 -4.72 -0.63
CA GLY A 38 13.97 -5.14 -2.01
C GLY A 38 14.57 -4.05 -2.91
N LEU A 39 14.13 -2.79 -2.80
CA LEU A 39 14.60 -1.69 -3.64
C LEU A 39 16.12 -1.39 -3.48
N PRO A 40 16.69 -1.37 -2.26
CA PRO A 40 18.14 -1.24 -2.09
C PRO A 40 18.93 -2.33 -2.81
N LEU A 41 18.43 -3.58 -2.81
CA LEU A 41 19.06 -4.71 -3.49
C LEU A 41 19.07 -4.56 -5.02
N GLN A 42 18.21 -3.69 -5.57
CA GLN A 42 18.17 -3.34 -6.98
C GLN A 42 19.03 -2.12 -7.34
N GLY A 43 19.76 -1.55 -6.38
CA GLY A 43 20.59 -0.36 -6.58
C GLY A 43 19.81 0.97 -6.52
N VAL A 44 18.60 0.97 -5.96
CA VAL A 44 17.85 2.21 -5.72
C VAL A 44 18.52 2.99 -4.57
N PRO A 45 18.84 4.28 -4.76
CA PRO A 45 19.49 5.07 -3.74
C PRO A 45 18.55 5.31 -2.54
N GLU A 46 19.10 5.27 -1.31
CA GLU A 46 18.35 5.26 -0.05
C GLU A 46 17.36 6.43 0.11
N ASN A 47 17.70 7.59 -0.48
CA ASN A 47 16.86 8.77 -0.50
C ASN A 47 15.50 8.57 -1.22
N HIS A 48 15.40 7.61 -2.15
CA HIS A 48 14.16 7.33 -2.89
C HIS A 48 13.43 6.07 -2.40
N VAL A 49 14.08 5.22 -1.59
CA VAL A 49 13.54 3.91 -1.19
C VAL A 49 12.20 4.05 -0.48
N MET A 50 12.07 4.98 0.48
CA MET A 50 10.81 5.14 1.21
C MET A 50 9.68 5.67 0.33
N HIS A 51 9.93 6.71 -0.47
CA HIS A 51 8.92 7.28 -1.35
C HIS A 51 8.45 6.27 -2.40
N LEU A 52 9.37 5.52 -3.00
CA LEU A 52 9.04 4.49 -3.99
C LEU A 52 8.29 3.31 -3.34
N SER A 53 8.67 2.89 -2.14
CA SER A 53 7.99 1.80 -1.42
C SER A 53 6.55 2.17 -1.09
N VAL A 54 6.35 3.36 -0.51
CA VAL A 54 5.03 3.86 -0.11
C VAL A 54 4.16 4.11 -1.34
N GLY A 55 4.69 4.80 -2.37
CA GLY A 55 3.94 5.06 -3.61
C GLY A 55 3.53 3.78 -4.34
N THR A 56 4.44 2.82 -4.48
CA THR A 56 4.15 1.55 -5.19
C THR A 56 3.14 0.71 -4.42
N SER A 57 3.28 0.60 -3.09
CA SER A 57 2.32 -0.14 -2.25
C SER A 57 0.91 0.48 -2.28
N LEU A 58 0.81 1.81 -2.31
CA LEU A 58 -0.46 2.52 -2.50
C LEU A 58 -1.08 2.25 -3.88
N ALA A 59 -0.27 2.23 -4.95
CA ALA A 59 -0.75 1.92 -6.29
C ALA A 59 -1.33 0.48 -6.38
N VAL A 60 -0.64 -0.48 -5.77
CA VAL A 60 -1.13 -1.87 -5.65
C VAL A 60 -2.42 -1.93 -4.83
N MET A 61 -2.48 -1.23 -3.70
CA MET A 61 -3.67 -1.19 -2.85
C MET A 61 -4.86 -0.56 -3.57
N PHE A 62 -4.66 0.57 -4.25
CA PHE A 62 -5.71 1.20 -5.05
C PHE A 62 -6.28 0.24 -6.09
N THR A 63 -5.42 -0.47 -6.82
CA THR A 63 -5.83 -1.42 -7.85
C THR A 63 -6.64 -2.58 -7.26
N THR A 64 -6.15 -3.16 -6.16
CA THR A 64 -6.83 -4.29 -5.50
C THR A 64 -8.15 -3.87 -4.85
N SER A 65 -8.17 -2.75 -4.13
CA SER A 65 -9.38 -2.19 -3.52
C SER A 65 -10.43 -1.79 -4.57
N ALA A 66 -10.02 -1.20 -5.71
CA ALA A 66 -10.94 -0.88 -6.80
C ALA A 66 -11.58 -2.15 -7.36
N TYR A 67 -10.80 -3.20 -7.61
CA TYR A 67 -11.31 -4.49 -8.07
C TYR A 67 -12.32 -5.10 -7.07
N VAL A 68 -11.98 -5.13 -5.78
CA VAL A 68 -12.86 -5.66 -4.73
C VAL A 68 -14.14 -4.82 -4.59
N ALA A 69 -14.04 -3.49 -4.68
CA ALA A 69 -15.19 -2.60 -4.63
C ALA A 69 -16.15 -2.86 -5.80
N ILE A 70 -15.62 -3.03 -7.02
CA ILE A 70 -16.42 -3.39 -8.20
C ILE A 70 -17.10 -4.74 -7.99
N LEU A 71 -16.38 -5.75 -7.49
CA LEU A 71 -16.94 -7.09 -7.25
C LEU A 71 -18.11 -7.03 -6.24
N ARG A 72 -17.91 -6.35 -5.10
CA ARG A 72 -18.95 -6.20 -4.08
C ARG A 72 -20.14 -5.37 -4.58
N TYR A 73 -19.89 -4.35 -5.39
CA TYR A 73 -20.95 -3.58 -6.04
C TYR A 73 -21.81 -4.47 -6.95
N ARG A 74 -21.20 -5.36 -7.74
CA ARG A 74 -21.93 -6.29 -8.63
C ARG A 74 -22.77 -7.32 -7.88
N ILE A 75 -22.39 -7.69 -6.66
CA ILE A 75 -23.12 -8.65 -5.82
C ILE A 75 -24.20 -7.94 -4.97
N GLY A 76 -24.29 -6.60 -5.02
CA GLY A 76 -25.28 -5.82 -4.27
C GLY A 76 -24.96 -5.63 -2.78
N ASP A 77 -23.73 -5.93 -2.37
CA ASP A 77 -23.27 -5.91 -0.97
C ASP A 77 -22.80 -4.50 -0.52
N LEU A 78 -23.15 -3.45 -1.29
CA LEU A 78 -22.69 -2.08 -1.05
C LEU A 78 -23.83 -1.14 -0.64
N GLN A 79 -23.73 -0.57 0.56
CA GLN A 79 -24.58 0.53 1.01
C GLN A 79 -24.08 1.87 0.46
N LEU A 80 -24.39 2.15 -0.82
CA LEU A 80 -23.95 3.37 -1.52
C LEU A 80 -24.25 4.68 -0.76
N PRO A 81 -25.42 4.87 -0.11
CA PRO A 81 -25.68 6.12 0.61
C PRO A 81 -24.72 6.36 1.77
N LEU A 82 -24.34 5.29 2.48
CA LEU A 82 -23.38 5.36 3.58
C LEU A 82 -21.98 5.66 3.04
N ILE A 83 -21.57 4.98 1.97
CA ILE A 83 -20.26 5.17 1.34
C ILE A 83 -20.11 6.62 0.86
N CYS A 84 -21.09 7.15 0.12
CA CYS A 84 -21.07 8.53 -0.35
C CYS A 84 -20.96 9.56 0.78
N ARG A 85 -21.50 9.25 1.97
CA ARG A 85 -21.34 10.10 3.15
C ARG A 85 -19.92 10.08 3.70
N PHE A 86 -19.22 8.95 3.62
CA PHE A 86 -17.83 8.82 4.07
C PHE A 86 -16.78 9.33 3.06
N VAL A 87 -17.07 9.25 1.76
CA VAL A 87 -16.17 9.72 0.68
C VAL A 87 -15.55 11.10 0.95
N PRO A 88 -16.29 12.17 1.30
CA PRO A 88 -15.67 13.49 1.52
C PRO A 88 -14.67 13.48 2.67
N TYR A 89 -14.96 12.78 3.76
CA TYR A 89 -14.02 12.67 4.89
C TYR A 89 -12.75 11.91 4.51
N ILE A 90 -12.90 10.83 3.72
CA ILE A 90 -11.77 10.04 3.20
C ILE A 90 -10.91 10.90 2.28
N VAL A 91 -11.52 11.64 1.34
CA VAL A 91 -10.81 12.50 0.39
C VAL A 91 -10.05 13.61 1.13
N ILE A 92 -10.69 14.28 2.08
CA ILE A 92 -10.04 15.34 2.88
C ILE A 92 -8.87 14.76 3.68
N GLY A 93 -9.08 13.62 4.36
CA GLY A 93 -8.03 12.96 5.13
C GLY A 93 -6.85 12.51 4.26
N ALA A 94 -7.12 11.94 3.08
CA ALA A 94 -6.10 11.47 2.14
C ALA A 94 -5.29 12.64 1.55
N LEU A 95 -5.95 13.73 1.15
CA LEU A 95 -5.28 14.92 0.65
C LEU A 95 -4.41 15.56 1.72
N ALA A 96 -4.95 15.74 2.93
CA ALA A 96 -4.19 16.28 4.05
C ALA A 96 -2.99 15.38 4.38
N GLY A 97 -3.20 14.06 4.49
CA GLY A 97 -2.13 13.10 4.76
C GLY A 97 -1.04 13.09 3.70
N SER A 98 -1.40 13.15 2.41
CA SER A 98 -0.43 13.22 1.30
C SER A 98 0.40 14.50 1.36
N LEU A 99 -0.25 15.66 1.52
CA LEU A 99 0.43 16.94 1.62
C LEU A 99 1.41 16.95 2.79
N PHE A 100 0.98 16.52 3.97
CA PHE A 100 1.85 16.42 5.13
C PHE A 100 2.99 15.41 4.92
N GLY A 101 2.69 14.27 4.27
CA GLY A 101 3.64 13.21 3.93
C GLY A 101 4.82 13.70 3.09
N ASP A 102 4.55 14.54 2.09
CA ASP A 102 5.58 15.07 1.18
C ASP A 102 6.58 16.02 1.88
N PHE A 103 6.18 16.64 3.00
CA PHE A 103 7.07 17.49 3.80
C PHE A 103 7.92 16.71 4.83
N LEU A 104 7.66 15.41 5.03
CA LEU A 104 8.32 14.61 6.05
C LEU A 104 9.58 13.91 5.50
N PRO A 105 10.72 13.97 6.22
CA PRO A 105 11.90 13.17 5.88
C PRO A 105 11.59 11.68 5.89
N GLY A 106 12.25 10.90 5.02
CA GLY A 106 12.05 9.45 4.92
C GLY A 106 12.22 8.71 6.24
N ASP A 107 13.13 9.16 7.10
CA ASP A 107 13.34 8.58 8.43
C ASP A 107 12.15 8.77 9.37
N VAL A 108 11.50 9.95 9.31
CA VAL A 108 10.30 10.23 10.12
C VAL A 108 9.13 9.40 9.61
N LEU A 109 8.97 9.28 8.28
CA LEU A 109 7.94 8.44 7.68
C LEU A 109 8.12 6.97 8.07
N LYS A 110 9.36 6.49 8.11
CA LYS A 110 9.71 5.15 8.58
C LYS A 110 9.38 4.97 10.07
N ALA A 111 9.66 5.95 10.91
CA ALA A 111 9.33 5.91 12.34
C ALA A 111 7.80 5.87 12.59
N ILE A 112 7.03 6.71 11.87
CA ILE A 112 5.57 6.71 11.93
C ILE A 112 5.01 5.35 11.48
N PHE A 113 5.54 4.80 10.38
CA PHE A 113 5.12 3.49 9.87
C PHE A 113 5.39 2.36 10.89
N ILE A 114 6.56 2.37 11.53
CA ILE A 114 6.89 1.41 12.60
C ILE A 114 5.95 1.59 13.79
N GLY A 115 5.66 2.83 14.20
CA GLY A 115 4.74 3.11 15.31
C GLY A 115 3.29 2.72 15.04
N PHE A 116 2.85 2.71 13.78
CA PHE A 116 1.53 2.19 13.40
C PHE A 116 1.46 0.65 13.40
N LEU A 117 2.60 0.01 13.18
CA LEU A 117 2.76 -1.45 13.06
C LEU A 117 2.80 -2.18 14.41
N ILE A 118 3.19 -1.46 15.47
CA ILE A 118 3.29 -1.94 16.86
C ILE A 118 2.01 -1.59 17.60
#